data_AF-L0EJN2-F1
#
_entry.id   AF-L0EJN2-F1
#
_cell.length_a   1.000
_cell.length_b   1.000
_cell.length_c   1.000
_cell.angle_alpha   90.00
_cell.angle_beta   90.00
_cell.angle_gamma   90.00
#
_symmetry.space_group_name_H-M   'P 1'
#
loop_
_entity.id
_entity.type
_entity.pdbx_description
1 polymer ?
#
loop_
_entity_poly.entity_id
_entity_poly.type
_entity_poly.pdbx_seq_one_letter_code
_entity_poly.pdbx_strand_id
1 'polypeptide(L)'
;MDPHFYFKAAEKERAFFRKYGKQGYTLHTVKEKRPNTIQKVTEKYVYVTTEKSRAANRIPRDRLRKALAILFYRRVVTLKELIKINSFSSALAALIKAIMADICKVMHTKKGAVRLTLRGLRFIFSGLSKGRNDMRFVSENGGRFVLLNYHDIRFDTAERWKQKLLELGLKCVLDSGEFSRYNAELKGKRIKPITVEDYAQFVMRHSDVIYQYFTLDKIGDPEVTKRNFEYLERVVRKKPIPIWHVQNSLDLLQELVDAEHEVIAIGGSRFVSRQKREAVFDAIFQRFGDRANFHALGLGATDLLLRHNWFSADASTWLNGRIFRKLISIAGEYPAPKWMSNEEALAFNVRTLAALEDRYSELQIDISMLPPC
;
A
#
# COMPACT_ATOMS: atom_id res chain seq x y z
N MET A 1 -14.24 -8.94 -7.43
CA MET A 1 -13.01 -8.99 -6.59
C MET A 1 -11.87 -9.37 -7.52
N ASP A 2 -10.72 -8.72 -7.41
CA ASP A 2 -9.58 -8.96 -8.30
C ASP A 2 -9.07 -10.42 -8.18
N PRO A 3 -9.01 -11.19 -9.29
CA PRO A 3 -8.60 -12.60 -9.27
C PRO A 3 -7.21 -12.81 -8.67
N HIS A 4 -6.28 -11.87 -8.85
CA HIS A 4 -4.91 -11.98 -8.34
C HIS A 4 -4.88 -12.06 -6.82
N PHE A 5 -5.59 -11.16 -6.13
CA PHE A 5 -5.62 -11.14 -4.67
C PHE A 5 -6.43 -12.31 -4.09
N TYR A 6 -7.45 -12.80 -4.83
CA TYR A 6 -8.17 -14.01 -4.44
C TYR A 6 -7.28 -15.26 -4.53
N PHE A 7 -6.46 -15.36 -5.58
CA PHE A 7 -5.49 -16.44 -5.73
C PHE A 7 -4.47 -16.43 -4.58
N LYS A 8 -3.86 -15.27 -4.28
CA LYS A 8 -2.94 -15.11 -3.13
C LYS A 8 -3.60 -15.51 -1.80
N ALA A 9 -4.86 -15.09 -1.61
CA ALA A 9 -5.66 -15.50 -0.45
C ALA A 9 -5.85 -17.01 -0.36
N ALA A 10 -6.18 -17.67 -1.48
CA ALA A 10 -6.38 -19.12 -1.52
C ALA A 10 -5.07 -19.89 -1.28
N GLU A 11 -3.94 -19.43 -1.81
CA GLU A 11 -2.63 -20.02 -1.54
C GLU A 11 -2.24 -19.91 -0.07
N LYS A 12 -2.35 -18.71 0.50
CA LYS A 12 -2.01 -18.46 1.92
C LYS A 12 -2.88 -19.28 2.86
N GLU A 13 -4.18 -19.32 2.59
CA GLU A 13 -5.15 -20.11 3.35
C GLU A 13 -4.86 -21.62 3.26
N ARG A 14 -4.56 -22.15 2.07
CA ARG A 14 -4.18 -23.56 1.89
C ARG A 14 -2.88 -23.91 2.62
N ALA A 15 -1.86 -23.06 2.51
CA ALA A 15 -0.59 -23.26 3.20
C ALA A 15 -0.78 -23.32 4.72
N PHE A 16 -1.58 -22.40 5.27
CA PHE A 16 -1.92 -22.40 6.70
C PHE A 16 -2.58 -23.71 7.13
N PHE A 17 -3.67 -24.13 6.47
CA PHE A 17 -4.39 -25.34 6.90
C PHE A 17 -3.63 -26.64 6.62
N ARG A 18 -2.70 -26.67 5.66
CA ARG A 18 -1.79 -27.81 5.49
C ARG A 18 -0.96 -28.03 6.76
N LYS A 19 -0.52 -26.95 7.42
CA LYS A 19 0.33 -27.01 8.62
C LYS A 19 -0.49 -27.07 9.92
N TYR A 20 -1.56 -26.29 10.01
CA TYR A 20 -2.30 -26.01 11.26
C TYR A 20 -3.78 -26.41 11.21
N GLY A 21 -4.26 -27.04 10.13
CA GLY A 21 -5.66 -27.41 9.97
C GLY A 21 -6.08 -28.72 10.65
N LYS A 22 -5.21 -29.30 11.48
CA LYS A 22 -5.50 -30.53 12.23
C LYS A 22 -6.53 -30.25 13.34
N GLN A 23 -7.34 -31.27 13.65
CA GLN A 23 -8.27 -31.21 14.78
C GLN A 23 -7.51 -30.92 16.08
N GLY A 24 -8.07 -30.06 16.93
CA GLY A 24 -7.48 -29.67 18.21
C GLY A 24 -6.57 -28.44 18.14
N TYR A 25 -6.25 -27.92 16.95
CA TYR A 25 -5.45 -26.69 16.85
C TYR A 25 -6.24 -25.49 17.41
N THR A 26 -5.65 -24.81 18.41
CA THR A 26 -6.31 -23.70 19.11
C THR A 26 -5.79 -22.35 18.63
N LEU A 27 -6.73 -21.54 18.16
CA LEU A 27 -6.58 -20.14 17.77
C LEU A 27 -7.12 -19.26 18.89
N HIS A 28 -6.65 -18.03 18.99
CA HIS A 28 -7.13 -17.10 20.01
C HIS A 28 -7.84 -15.90 19.38
N THR A 29 -8.96 -15.47 19.97
CA THR A 29 -9.62 -14.24 19.52
C THR A 29 -8.68 -13.05 19.67
N VAL A 30 -8.91 -12.03 18.85
CA VAL A 30 -7.95 -10.93 18.74
C VAL A 30 -7.96 -10.01 19.97
N LYS A 31 -9.15 -9.74 20.54
CA LYS A 31 -9.32 -8.80 21.66
C LYS A 31 -9.19 -9.46 23.04
N GLU A 32 -9.88 -10.57 23.25
CA GLU A 32 -10.02 -11.20 24.57
C GLU A 32 -9.16 -12.46 24.72
N LYS A 33 -8.36 -12.81 23.69
CA LYS A 33 -7.56 -14.05 23.64
C LYS A 33 -8.35 -15.32 23.99
N ARG A 34 -9.65 -15.36 23.69
CA ARG A 34 -10.49 -16.53 23.96
C ARG A 34 -10.15 -17.67 23.00
N PRO A 35 -10.09 -18.93 23.46
CA PRO A 35 -9.73 -20.07 22.62
C PRO A 35 -10.82 -20.40 21.59
N ASN A 36 -10.38 -20.74 20.38
CA ASN A 36 -11.17 -21.15 19.23
C ASN A 36 -10.47 -22.38 18.65
N THR A 37 -11.05 -23.56 18.82
CA THR A 37 -10.40 -24.81 18.43
C THR A 37 -10.94 -25.28 17.09
N ILE A 38 -10.04 -25.58 16.16
CA ILE A 38 -10.37 -26.20 14.88
C ILE A 38 -10.81 -27.63 15.15
N GLN A 39 -12.03 -27.96 14.74
CA GLN A 39 -12.55 -29.34 14.82
C GLN A 39 -12.28 -30.09 13.53
N LYS A 40 -12.54 -29.46 12.39
CA LYS A 40 -12.39 -30.07 11.07
C LYS A 40 -12.21 -28.99 10.01
N VAL A 41 -11.40 -29.27 9.00
CA VAL A 41 -11.32 -28.50 7.76
C VAL A 41 -11.77 -29.39 6.61
N THR A 42 -12.70 -28.91 5.80
CA THR A 42 -13.15 -29.57 4.56
C THR A 42 -12.78 -28.70 3.36
N GLU A 43 -13.11 -29.18 2.17
CA GLU A 43 -12.95 -28.39 0.94
C GLU A 43 -13.72 -27.06 1.01
N LYS A 44 -14.93 -27.07 1.61
CA LYS A 44 -15.85 -25.92 1.61
C LYS A 44 -15.88 -25.15 2.92
N TYR A 45 -15.56 -25.78 4.05
CA TYR A 45 -15.79 -25.21 5.38
C TYR A 45 -14.63 -25.43 6.35
N VAL A 46 -14.52 -24.53 7.32
CA VAL A 46 -13.74 -24.68 8.54
C VAL A 46 -14.73 -24.73 9.70
N TYR A 47 -14.62 -25.76 10.54
CA TYR A 47 -15.46 -25.94 11.72
C TYR A 47 -14.66 -25.54 12.96
N VAL A 48 -15.15 -24.54 13.69
CA VAL A 48 -14.45 -23.97 14.85
C VAL A 48 -15.39 -23.96 16.05
N THR A 49 -14.99 -24.61 17.14
CA THR A 49 -15.69 -24.50 18.43
C THR A 49 -15.09 -23.36 19.23
N THR A 50 -15.95 -22.55 19.84
CA THR A 50 -15.55 -21.54 20.83
C THR A 50 -15.92 -22.02 22.22
N GLU A 51 -15.30 -21.44 23.23
CA GLU A 51 -15.60 -21.71 24.64
C GLU A 51 -17.10 -21.60 24.99
N LYS A 52 -17.84 -20.71 24.31
CA LYS A 52 -19.26 -20.46 24.57
C LYS A 52 -20.21 -21.22 23.63
N SER A 53 -19.70 -21.88 22.60
CA SER A 53 -20.55 -22.50 21.58
C SER A 53 -20.90 -23.94 21.93
N ARG A 54 -22.20 -24.27 22.00
CA ARG A 54 -22.68 -25.66 22.14
C ARG A 54 -22.36 -26.54 20.92
N ALA A 55 -22.17 -25.94 19.75
CA ALA A 55 -21.85 -26.62 18.49
C ALA A 55 -20.80 -25.84 17.69
N ALA A 56 -20.07 -26.54 16.81
CA ALA A 56 -19.03 -25.94 16.00
C ALA A 56 -19.59 -24.89 15.01
N ASN A 57 -19.01 -23.70 15.03
CA ASN A 57 -19.31 -22.66 14.04
C ASN A 57 -18.77 -23.07 12.67
N ARG A 58 -19.66 -23.07 11.67
CA ARG A 58 -19.32 -23.40 10.29
C ARG A 58 -18.92 -22.14 9.52
N ILE A 59 -17.64 -22.02 9.18
CA ILE A 59 -17.09 -20.87 8.43
C ILE A 59 -16.84 -21.29 6.98
N PRO A 60 -17.52 -20.69 5.98
CA PRO A 60 -17.24 -20.96 4.58
C PRO A 60 -15.83 -20.50 4.18
N ARG A 61 -15.06 -21.38 3.54
CA ARG A 61 -13.69 -21.07 3.09
C ARG A 61 -13.67 -19.98 2.02
N ASP A 62 -14.69 -19.89 1.17
CA ASP A 62 -14.83 -18.79 0.21
C ASP A 62 -14.95 -17.42 0.92
N ARG A 63 -15.71 -17.33 2.02
CA ARG A 63 -15.81 -16.08 2.80
C ARG A 63 -14.49 -15.71 3.45
N LEU A 64 -13.75 -16.70 3.95
CA LEU A 64 -12.40 -16.51 4.48
C LEU A 64 -11.44 -16.00 3.39
N ARG A 65 -11.43 -16.63 2.22
CA ARG A 65 -10.61 -16.20 1.07
C ARG A 65 -10.97 -14.79 0.61
N LYS A 66 -12.25 -14.44 0.54
CA LYS A 66 -12.70 -13.07 0.24
C LYS A 66 -12.16 -12.06 1.25
N ALA A 67 -12.20 -12.38 2.55
CA ALA A 67 -11.68 -11.50 3.59
C ALA A 67 -10.16 -11.29 3.46
N LEU A 68 -9.41 -12.38 3.25
CA LEU A 68 -7.97 -12.36 3.02
C LEU A 68 -7.62 -11.58 1.74
N ALA A 69 -8.39 -11.74 0.67
CA ALA A 69 -8.18 -11.02 -0.58
C ALA A 69 -8.42 -9.52 -0.43
N ILE A 70 -9.39 -9.10 0.39
CA ILE A 70 -9.58 -7.68 0.74
C ILE A 70 -8.34 -7.15 1.48
N LEU A 71 -7.78 -7.92 2.42
CA LEU A 71 -6.56 -7.55 3.13
C LEU A 71 -5.35 -7.47 2.17
N PHE A 72 -5.17 -8.42 1.25
CA PHE A 72 -4.13 -8.33 0.23
C PHE A 72 -4.31 -7.11 -0.68
N TYR A 73 -5.54 -6.81 -1.09
CA TYR A 73 -5.84 -5.65 -1.92
C TYR A 73 -5.56 -4.34 -1.19
N ARG A 74 -6.14 -4.13 0.00
CA ARG A 74 -6.03 -2.87 0.76
C ARG A 74 -4.70 -2.73 1.50
N ARG A 75 -4.02 -3.85 1.79
CA ARG A 75 -2.85 -4.01 2.68
C ARG A 75 -3.04 -3.60 4.13
N VAL A 76 -4.06 -2.81 4.43
CA VAL A 76 -4.43 -2.41 5.78
C VAL A 76 -5.94 -2.55 5.93
N VAL A 77 -6.37 -3.16 7.03
CA VAL A 77 -7.79 -3.29 7.36
C VAL A 77 -7.97 -3.37 8.86
N THR A 78 -9.03 -2.74 9.37
CA THR A 78 -9.49 -2.99 10.73
C THR A 78 -10.43 -4.19 10.76
N LEU A 79 -10.42 -4.93 11.87
CA LEU A 79 -11.38 -6.04 12.05
C LEU A 79 -12.84 -5.55 11.94
N LYS A 80 -13.12 -4.31 12.37
CA LYS A 80 -14.44 -3.69 12.26
C LYS A 80 -14.86 -3.52 10.79
N GLU A 81 -13.96 -3.09 9.91
CA GLU A 81 -14.26 -2.97 8.48
C GLU A 81 -14.51 -4.33 7.84
N LEU A 82 -13.72 -5.34 8.19
CA LEU A 82 -13.97 -6.70 7.74
C LEU A 82 -15.39 -7.13 8.12
N ILE A 83 -15.80 -6.96 9.38
CA ILE A 83 -17.15 -7.31 9.87
C ILE A 83 -18.26 -6.56 9.13
N LYS A 84 -18.03 -5.30 8.72
CA LYS A 84 -19.02 -4.53 7.94
C LYS A 84 -19.18 -5.04 6.51
N ILE A 85 -18.07 -5.45 5.88
CA ILE A 85 -18.09 -5.89 4.47
C ILE A 85 -18.81 -7.24 4.33
N ASN A 86 -18.76 -8.06 5.37
CA ASN A 86 -19.45 -9.34 5.45
C ASN A 86 -19.63 -9.60 6.95
N SER A 87 -20.84 -9.89 7.45
CA SER A 87 -21.16 -10.12 8.87
C SER A 87 -20.28 -11.20 9.52
N PHE A 88 -19.03 -10.85 9.82
CA PHE A 88 -17.98 -11.79 10.16
C PHE A 88 -18.01 -12.08 11.65
N SER A 89 -17.85 -13.35 12.00
CA SER A 89 -17.75 -13.76 13.39
C SER A 89 -16.36 -13.46 13.97
N SER A 90 -16.27 -13.40 15.30
CA SER A 90 -15.01 -13.32 16.02
C SER A 90 -14.06 -14.49 15.68
N ALA A 91 -14.61 -15.67 15.41
CA ALA A 91 -13.86 -16.84 14.98
C ALA A 91 -13.21 -16.65 13.60
N LEU A 92 -13.90 -16.00 12.64
CA LEU A 92 -13.29 -15.68 11.35
C LEU A 92 -12.17 -14.64 11.50
N ALA A 93 -12.36 -13.63 12.35
CA ALA A 93 -11.30 -12.65 12.65
C ALA A 93 -10.06 -13.32 13.29
N ALA A 94 -10.26 -14.29 14.18
CA ALA A 94 -9.18 -15.09 14.75
C ALA A 94 -8.43 -15.89 13.68
N LEU A 95 -9.16 -16.52 12.75
CA LEU A 95 -8.57 -17.23 11.61
C LEU A 95 -7.75 -16.31 10.71
N ILE A 96 -8.30 -15.16 10.32
CA ILE A 96 -7.59 -14.18 9.49
C ILE A 96 -6.29 -13.74 10.17
N LYS A 97 -6.35 -13.39 11.47
CA LYS A 97 -5.16 -13.03 12.24
C LYS A 97 -4.12 -14.15 12.22
N ALA A 98 -4.53 -15.40 12.47
CA ALA A 98 -3.60 -16.52 12.54
C ALA A 98 -2.99 -16.86 11.17
N ILE A 99 -3.79 -16.84 10.10
CA ILE A 99 -3.33 -17.10 8.72
C ILE A 99 -2.32 -16.05 8.26
N MET A 100 -2.46 -14.81 8.73
CA MET A 100 -1.66 -13.67 8.28
C MET A 100 -0.56 -13.28 9.27
N ALA A 101 -0.41 -14.01 10.39
CA ALA A 101 0.46 -13.60 11.51
C ALA A 101 1.93 -13.42 11.10
N ASP A 102 2.41 -14.20 10.14
CA ASP A 102 3.79 -14.19 9.66
C ASP A 102 4.07 -13.05 8.64
N ILE A 103 3.02 -12.43 8.09
CA ILE A 103 3.14 -11.39 7.06
C ILE A 103 2.42 -10.09 7.43
N CYS A 104 1.77 -10.03 8.59
CA CYS A 104 1.11 -8.84 9.10
C CYS A 104 1.75 -8.31 10.38
N LYS A 105 1.81 -6.99 10.47
CA LYS A 105 1.89 -6.24 11.72
C LYS A 105 0.47 -6.07 12.30
N VAL A 106 0.32 -6.31 13.59
CA VAL A 106 -0.94 -6.13 14.33
C VAL A 106 -0.84 -4.88 15.19
N MET A 107 -1.77 -3.94 15.02
CA MET A 107 -1.78 -2.68 15.75
C MET A 107 -3.08 -2.49 16.50
N HIS A 108 -2.99 -1.94 17.71
CA HIS A 108 -4.13 -1.45 18.46
C HIS A 108 -4.26 0.05 18.22
N THR A 109 -5.43 0.47 17.74
CA THR A 109 -5.75 1.88 17.56
C THR A 109 -6.07 2.51 18.92
N LYS A 110 -5.86 3.82 19.10
CA LYS A 110 -6.28 4.60 20.27
C LYS A 110 -7.77 4.42 20.55
N LYS A 111 -8.58 4.26 19.50
CA LYS A 111 -10.02 3.95 19.57
C LYS A 111 -10.35 2.49 19.91
N GLY A 112 -9.36 1.67 20.28
CA GLY A 112 -9.53 0.27 20.68
C GLY A 112 -9.82 -0.71 19.55
N ALA A 113 -9.70 -0.29 18.28
CA ALA A 113 -9.83 -1.19 17.14
C ALA A 113 -8.51 -1.95 16.92
N VAL A 114 -8.61 -3.13 16.31
CA VAL A 114 -7.43 -3.89 15.90
C VAL A 114 -7.27 -3.80 14.39
N ARG A 115 -6.10 -3.32 13.97
CA ARG A 115 -5.70 -3.11 12.58
C ARG A 115 -4.66 -4.15 12.20
N LEU A 116 -4.89 -4.80 11.07
CA LEU A 116 -3.91 -5.67 10.41
C LEU A 116 -3.30 -4.89 9.25
N THR A 117 -1.98 -4.84 9.21
CA THR A 117 -1.20 -4.20 8.14
C THR A 117 -0.26 -5.24 7.55
N LEU A 118 -0.25 -5.44 6.23
CA LEU A 118 0.73 -6.27 5.56
C LEU A 118 2.13 -5.66 5.57
N ARG A 119 3.12 -6.50 5.86
CA ARG A 119 4.55 -6.24 5.63
C ARG A 119 4.85 -6.29 4.12
N GLY A 120 6.06 -5.89 3.75
CA GLY A 120 6.48 -5.73 2.35
C GLY A 120 6.13 -4.35 1.79
N LEU A 121 6.73 -4.03 0.64
CA LEU A 121 6.62 -2.72 0.01
C LEU A 121 5.78 -2.81 -1.26
N ARG A 122 4.60 -2.18 -1.28
CA ARG A 122 3.88 -2.00 -2.54
C ARG A 122 4.51 -0.86 -3.33
N PHE A 123 5.14 -1.21 -4.45
CA PHE A 123 5.65 -0.21 -5.39
C PHE A 123 4.55 0.26 -6.35
N ILE A 124 4.43 1.56 -6.52
CA ILE A 124 3.46 2.23 -7.39
C ILE A 124 4.23 2.89 -8.53
N PHE A 125 4.01 2.43 -9.76
CA PHE A 125 4.79 2.86 -10.92
C PHE A 125 4.35 4.25 -11.37
N SER A 126 5.21 5.26 -11.19
CA SER A 126 4.98 6.64 -11.64
C SER A 126 5.78 6.99 -12.90
N GLY A 127 5.50 8.15 -13.52
CA GLY A 127 6.20 8.59 -14.73
C GLY A 127 5.71 7.96 -16.05
N LEU A 128 4.47 7.44 -16.05
CA LEU A 128 3.86 6.72 -17.18
C LEU A 128 3.55 7.60 -18.40
N SER A 129 3.61 8.92 -18.27
CA SER A 129 3.41 9.87 -19.37
C SER A 129 4.58 9.92 -20.36
N LYS A 130 5.71 9.25 -20.07
CA LYS A 130 6.91 9.28 -20.93
C LYS A 130 6.87 8.32 -22.12
N GLY A 131 6.08 7.25 -22.05
CA GLY A 131 5.98 6.26 -23.14
C GLY A 131 4.54 5.84 -23.39
N ARG A 132 4.14 5.74 -24.68
CA ARG A 132 2.76 5.40 -25.08
C ARG A 132 2.29 4.05 -24.53
N ASN A 133 3.21 3.10 -24.37
CA ASN A 133 2.91 1.72 -23.94
C ASN A 133 3.34 1.41 -22.50
N ASP A 134 3.80 2.41 -21.74
CA ASP A 134 4.39 2.19 -20.41
C ASP A 134 3.42 1.50 -19.43
N MET A 135 2.13 1.83 -19.44
CA MET A 135 1.13 1.12 -18.62
C MET A 135 0.98 -0.36 -19.00
N ARG A 136 0.96 -0.66 -20.30
CA ARG A 136 0.83 -2.04 -20.81
C ARG A 136 2.05 -2.84 -20.37
N PHE A 137 3.22 -2.25 -20.57
CA PHE A 137 4.50 -2.82 -20.18
C PHE A 137 4.59 -3.12 -18.68
N VAL A 138 4.11 -2.19 -17.84
CA VAL A 138 4.02 -2.40 -16.38
C VAL A 138 3.11 -3.58 -16.05
N SER A 139 1.92 -3.66 -16.65
CA SER A 139 0.95 -4.74 -16.40
C SER A 139 1.50 -6.12 -16.80
N GLU A 140 2.08 -6.23 -18.00
CA GLU A 140 2.65 -7.46 -18.56
C GLU A 140 3.84 -7.98 -17.72
N ASN A 141 4.55 -7.10 -17.03
CA ASN A 141 5.69 -7.44 -16.19
C ASN A 141 5.35 -7.52 -14.70
N GLY A 142 4.08 -7.71 -14.35
CA GLY A 142 3.64 -7.99 -12.99
C GLY A 142 3.34 -6.76 -12.13
N GLY A 143 3.51 -5.56 -12.66
CA GLY A 143 3.03 -4.35 -12.02
C GLY A 143 1.50 -4.32 -11.94
N ARG A 144 0.98 -3.78 -10.83
CA ARG A 144 -0.45 -3.73 -10.53
C ARG A 144 -0.95 -2.33 -10.20
N PHE A 145 -0.09 -1.50 -9.65
CA PHE A 145 -0.42 -0.16 -9.17
C PHE A 145 0.37 0.89 -9.92
N VAL A 146 -0.33 1.92 -10.38
CA VAL A 146 0.23 3.01 -11.14
C VAL A 146 -0.13 4.33 -10.50
N LEU A 147 0.79 5.29 -10.55
CA LEU A 147 0.52 6.67 -10.14
C LEU A 147 0.17 7.48 -11.38
N LEU A 148 -1.03 8.05 -11.40
CA LEU A 148 -1.42 9.06 -12.38
C LEU A 148 -1.46 10.43 -11.71
N ASN A 149 -1.17 11.46 -12.47
CA ASN A 149 -1.16 12.83 -11.98
C ASN A 149 -2.40 13.57 -12.49
N TYR A 150 -3.21 14.10 -11.58
CA TYR A 150 -4.41 14.87 -11.91
C TYR A 150 -4.11 16.06 -12.83
N HIS A 151 -2.98 16.74 -12.62
CA HIS A 151 -2.51 17.81 -13.50
C HIS A 151 -2.51 17.40 -14.98
N ASP A 152 -2.09 16.18 -15.27
CA ASP A 152 -1.92 15.67 -16.63
C ASP A 152 -3.22 15.10 -17.20
N ILE A 153 -3.97 14.33 -16.40
CA ILE A 153 -5.11 13.55 -16.90
C ILE A 153 -6.44 14.31 -16.91
N ARG A 154 -6.55 15.44 -16.20
CA ARG A 154 -7.81 16.20 -16.11
C ARG A 154 -8.29 16.81 -17.42
N PHE A 155 -7.42 16.85 -18.44
CA PHE A 155 -7.74 17.34 -19.78
C PHE A 155 -8.17 16.22 -20.74
N ASP A 156 -8.02 14.95 -20.36
CA ASP A 156 -8.47 13.80 -21.16
C ASP A 156 -9.98 13.58 -20.95
N THR A 157 -10.78 14.41 -21.62
CA THR A 157 -12.25 14.36 -21.58
C THR A 157 -12.83 13.08 -22.20
N ALA A 158 -12.04 12.36 -23.00
CA ALA A 158 -12.40 11.07 -23.56
C ALA A 158 -12.14 9.90 -22.59
N GLU A 159 -11.59 10.17 -21.39
CA GLU A 159 -11.32 9.20 -20.34
C GLU A 159 -10.48 7.99 -20.81
N ARG A 160 -9.58 8.21 -21.76
CA ARG A 160 -8.72 7.15 -22.32
C ARG A 160 -7.82 6.54 -21.26
N TRP A 161 -7.34 7.36 -20.31
CA TRP A 161 -6.59 6.88 -19.16
C TRP A 161 -7.40 5.83 -18.36
N LYS A 162 -8.70 6.05 -18.14
CA LYS A 162 -9.59 5.16 -17.38
C LYS A 162 -9.83 3.86 -18.14
N GLN A 163 -10.14 3.96 -19.44
CA GLN A 163 -10.33 2.79 -20.30
C GLN A 163 -9.09 1.88 -20.28
N LYS A 164 -7.90 2.47 -20.38
CA LYS A 164 -6.63 1.75 -20.37
C LYS A 164 -6.33 1.07 -19.02
N LEU A 165 -6.67 1.71 -17.90
CA LEU A 165 -6.56 1.09 -16.58
C LEU A 165 -7.44 -0.17 -16.48
N LEU A 166 -8.68 -0.06 -16.95
CA LEU A 166 -9.65 -1.16 -16.91
C LEU A 166 -9.21 -2.32 -17.82
N GLU A 167 -8.79 -2.02 -19.05
CA GLU A 167 -8.27 -3.01 -20.02
C GLU A 167 -7.10 -3.80 -19.43
N LEU A 168 -6.17 -3.10 -18.77
CA LEU A 168 -4.93 -3.69 -18.24
C LEU A 168 -5.06 -4.22 -16.81
N GLY A 169 -6.24 -4.11 -16.18
CA GLY A 169 -6.49 -4.51 -14.79
C GLY A 169 -5.73 -3.69 -13.73
N LEU A 170 -5.14 -2.56 -14.11
CA LEU A 170 -4.31 -1.72 -13.25
C LEU A 170 -5.13 -0.91 -12.24
N LYS A 171 -4.51 -0.58 -11.11
CA LYS A 171 -5.10 0.22 -10.04
C LYS A 171 -4.44 1.60 -9.98
N CYS A 172 -5.25 2.65 -9.96
CA CYS A 172 -4.77 4.02 -9.97
C CYS A 172 -4.60 4.59 -8.56
N VAL A 173 -3.39 5.02 -8.23
CA VAL A 173 -3.17 6.01 -7.18
C VAL A 173 -3.12 7.38 -7.85
N LEU A 174 -3.90 8.33 -7.35
CA LEU A 174 -3.97 9.67 -7.94
C LEU A 174 -3.14 10.66 -7.11
N ASP A 175 -2.19 11.30 -7.77
CA ASP A 175 -1.49 12.48 -7.27
C ASP A 175 -2.23 13.76 -7.69
N SER A 176 -2.23 14.76 -6.81
CA SER A 176 -2.91 16.04 -7.00
C SER A 176 -2.22 16.88 -8.08
N GLY A 177 -0.91 16.72 -8.24
CA GLY A 177 -0.11 17.40 -9.24
C GLY A 177 0.50 18.73 -8.81
N GLU A 178 0.48 19.06 -7.52
CA GLU A 178 1.09 20.31 -7.02
C GLU A 178 2.58 20.39 -7.38
N PHE A 179 3.34 19.31 -7.23
CA PHE A 179 4.75 19.27 -7.62
C PHE A 179 4.95 19.52 -9.13
N SER A 180 4.08 18.96 -9.97
CA SER A 180 4.12 19.18 -11.41
C SER A 180 3.78 20.63 -11.78
N ARG A 181 2.77 21.21 -11.10
CA ARG A 181 2.39 22.62 -11.23
C ARG A 181 3.55 23.54 -10.85
N TYR A 182 4.10 23.35 -9.65
CA TYR A 182 5.23 24.12 -9.13
C TYR A 182 6.44 24.10 -10.07
N ASN A 183 6.83 22.92 -10.58
CA ASN A 183 7.94 22.83 -11.52
C ASN A 183 7.69 23.51 -12.87
N ALA A 184 6.45 23.54 -13.35
CA ALA A 184 6.12 24.20 -14.60
C ALA A 184 5.98 25.73 -14.42
N GLU A 185 5.50 26.20 -13.26
CA GLU A 185 5.56 27.61 -12.86
C GLU A 185 7.00 28.13 -12.79
N LEU A 186 7.92 27.37 -12.16
CA LEU A 186 9.36 27.69 -12.15
C LEU A 186 9.97 27.79 -13.55
N LYS A 187 9.39 27.10 -14.53
CA LYS A 187 9.81 27.13 -15.95
C LYS A 187 9.06 28.19 -16.76
N GLY A 188 8.30 29.09 -16.11
CA GLY A 188 7.53 30.14 -16.77
C GLY A 188 6.36 29.64 -17.62
N LYS A 189 5.92 28.38 -17.44
CA LYS A 189 4.77 27.85 -18.18
C LYS A 189 3.48 28.32 -17.55
N ARG A 190 2.54 28.81 -18.38
CA ARG A 190 1.18 29.10 -17.94
C ARG A 190 0.41 27.79 -17.75
N ILE A 191 -0.04 27.55 -16.53
CA ILE A 191 -0.80 26.34 -16.17
C ILE A 191 -2.18 26.79 -15.71
N LYS A 192 -3.22 26.06 -16.12
CA LYS A 192 -4.56 26.26 -15.54
C LYS A 192 -4.48 25.93 -14.03
N PRO A 193 -5.01 26.77 -13.12
CA PRO A 193 -5.00 26.46 -11.69
C PRO A 193 -5.64 25.11 -11.38
N ILE A 194 -5.19 24.46 -10.32
CA ILE A 194 -5.83 23.28 -9.73
C ILE A 194 -6.54 23.76 -8.46
N THR A 195 -7.86 23.58 -8.41
CA THR A 195 -8.67 23.88 -7.22
C THR A 195 -8.99 22.58 -6.48
N VAL A 196 -9.25 22.67 -5.17
CA VAL A 196 -9.62 21.50 -4.38
C VAL A 196 -11.01 20.99 -4.78
N GLU A 197 -11.89 21.88 -5.23
CA GLU A 197 -13.22 21.59 -5.74
C GLU A 197 -13.16 20.75 -7.03
N ASP A 198 -12.39 21.19 -8.02
CA ASP A 198 -12.25 20.47 -9.30
C ASP A 198 -11.61 19.09 -9.08
N TYR A 199 -10.63 19.02 -8.18
CA TYR A 199 -9.99 17.78 -7.80
C TYR A 199 -10.96 16.83 -7.07
N ALA A 200 -11.76 17.33 -6.12
CA ALA A 200 -12.77 16.55 -5.42
C ALA A 200 -13.81 15.97 -6.40
N GLN A 201 -14.32 16.79 -7.32
CA GLN A 201 -15.29 16.34 -8.33
C GLN A 201 -14.70 15.27 -9.25
N PHE A 202 -13.43 15.40 -9.63
CA PHE A 202 -12.73 14.38 -10.41
C PHE A 202 -12.62 13.06 -9.64
N VAL A 203 -12.20 13.12 -8.37
CA VAL A 203 -12.05 11.92 -7.52
C VAL A 203 -13.40 11.22 -7.33
N MET A 204 -14.48 11.97 -7.09
CA MET A 204 -15.82 11.41 -6.92
C MET A 204 -16.31 10.71 -8.19
N ARG A 205 -16.17 11.39 -9.35
CA ARG A 205 -16.59 10.88 -10.66
C ARG A 205 -15.90 9.57 -11.04
N HIS A 206 -14.65 9.40 -10.65
CA HIS A 206 -13.82 8.24 -11.00
C HIS A 206 -13.47 7.36 -9.80
N SER A 207 -14.29 7.41 -8.75
CA SER A 207 -14.08 6.64 -7.51
C SER A 207 -14.08 5.12 -7.72
N ASP A 208 -14.64 4.66 -8.84
CA ASP A 208 -14.68 3.26 -9.27
C ASP A 208 -13.30 2.72 -9.69
N VAL A 209 -12.41 3.59 -10.20
CA VAL A 209 -11.06 3.22 -10.68
C VAL A 209 -9.92 3.78 -9.83
N ILE A 210 -10.17 4.84 -9.07
CA ILE A 210 -9.19 5.43 -8.14
C ILE A 210 -9.09 4.57 -6.89
N TYR A 211 -8.00 3.81 -6.78
CA TYR A 211 -7.67 2.99 -5.61
C TYR A 211 -7.47 3.86 -4.37
N GLN A 212 -6.56 4.83 -4.46
CA GLN A 212 -6.25 5.81 -3.41
C GLN A 212 -5.89 7.15 -4.06
N TYR A 213 -5.94 8.23 -3.31
CA TYR A 213 -5.55 9.54 -3.80
C TYR A 213 -4.89 10.34 -2.69
N PHE A 214 -3.91 11.17 -3.06
CA PHE A 214 -3.25 12.07 -2.12
C PHE A 214 -4.08 13.33 -1.92
N THR A 215 -3.92 13.95 -0.74
CA THR A 215 -4.44 15.30 -0.51
C THR A 215 -3.82 16.29 -1.50
N LEU A 216 -4.55 17.35 -1.84
CA LEU A 216 -3.97 18.47 -2.57
C LEU A 216 -3.12 19.28 -1.59
N ASP A 217 -1.82 19.06 -1.61
CA ASP A 217 -0.87 19.84 -0.82
C ASP A 217 -0.60 21.20 -1.48
N LYS A 218 -0.13 22.15 -0.67
CA LYS A 218 0.42 23.41 -1.13
C LYS A 218 1.82 23.53 -0.55
N ILE A 219 2.82 23.50 -1.43
CA ILE A 219 4.24 23.53 -1.03
C ILE A 219 4.50 24.80 -0.22
N GLY A 220 5.00 24.64 1.00
CA GLY A 220 5.29 25.75 1.92
C GLY A 220 4.08 26.30 2.70
N ASP A 221 2.88 25.72 2.55
CA ASP A 221 1.64 26.19 3.20
C ASP A 221 0.87 25.02 3.85
N PRO A 222 1.25 24.62 5.08
CA PRO A 222 0.65 23.49 5.78
C PRO A 222 -0.82 23.75 6.15
N GLU A 223 -1.21 25.00 6.40
CA GLU A 223 -2.60 25.36 6.76
C GLU A 223 -3.55 25.18 5.57
N VAL A 224 -3.14 25.59 4.36
CA VAL A 224 -3.92 25.27 3.15
C VAL A 224 -3.99 23.77 2.92
N THR A 225 -2.88 23.05 3.11
CA THR A 225 -2.84 21.59 2.96
C THR A 225 -3.83 20.91 3.90
N LYS A 226 -3.92 21.38 5.16
CA LYS A 226 -4.89 20.89 6.16
C LYS A 226 -6.33 21.19 5.77
N ARG A 227 -6.64 22.42 5.35
CA ARG A 227 -7.98 22.80 4.86
C ARG A 227 -8.41 21.96 3.66
N ASN A 228 -7.50 21.71 2.71
CA ASN A 228 -7.76 20.86 1.56
C ASN A 228 -8.05 19.42 1.98
N PHE A 229 -7.29 18.88 2.94
CA PHE A 229 -7.51 17.54 3.48
C PHE A 229 -8.92 17.41 4.07
N GLU A 230 -9.30 18.33 4.96
CA GLU A 230 -10.62 18.34 5.63
C GLU A 230 -11.77 18.48 4.64
N TYR A 231 -11.60 19.36 3.64
CA TYR A 231 -12.57 19.52 2.56
C TYR A 231 -12.76 18.22 1.76
N LEU A 232 -11.66 17.59 1.34
CA LEU A 232 -11.69 16.35 0.56
C LEU A 232 -12.31 15.19 1.35
N GLU A 233 -11.96 15.04 2.63
CA GLU A 233 -12.54 14.02 3.50
C GLU A 233 -14.06 14.18 3.62
N ARG A 234 -14.54 15.41 3.79
CA ARG A 234 -15.97 15.71 3.92
C ARG A 234 -16.74 15.47 2.62
N VAL A 235 -16.23 15.95 1.49
CA VAL A 235 -16.95 15.97 0.21
C VAL A 235 -16.88 14.63 -0.51
N VAL A 236 -15.70 14.00 -0.57
CA VAL A 236 -15.50 12.75 -1.32
C VAL A 236 -16.06 11.54 -0.55
N ARG A 237 -16.22 11.63 0.78
CA ARG A 237 -16.62 10.52 1.68
C ARG A 237 -15.66 9.31 1.63
N LYS A 238 -14.47 9.53 1.09
CA LYS A 238 -13.29 8.66 1.14
C LYS A 238 -12.17 9.54 1.68
N LYS A 239 -11.30 9.01 2.54
CA LYS A 239 -10.22 9.81 3.10
C LYS A 239 -9.07 9.93 2.10
N PRO A 240 -8.55 11.14 1.82
CA PRO A 240 -7.28 11.27 1.10
C PRO A 240 -6.12 10.74 1.95
N ILE A 241 -5.00 10.41 1.30
CA ILE A 241 -3.73 10.16 1.99
C ILE A 241 -3.13 11.54 2.37
N PRO A 242 -2.92 11.83 3.67
CA PRO A 242 -2.26 13.06 4.07
C PRO A 242 -0.77 13.03 3.70
N ILE A 243 -0.20 14.21 3.42
CA ILE A 243 1.21 14.38 3.10
C ILE A 243 1.89 15.15 4.23
N TRP A 244 2.97 14.58 4.76
CA TRP A 244 3.92 15.27 5.63
C TRP A 244 5.22 15.50 4.89
N HIS A 245 5.82 16.68 5.06
CA HIS A 245 7.04 17.09 4.38
C HIS A 245 8.26 16.97 5.29
N VAL A 246 9.39 16.45 4.80
CA VAL A 246 10.65 16.26 5.57
C VAL A 246 11.26 17.54 6.14
N GLN A 247 10.78 18.71 5.70
CA GLN A 247 11.16 20.02 6.20
C GLN A 247 10.41 20.39 7.50
N ASN A 248 9.28 19.75 7.77
CA ASN A 248 8.43 20.04 8.93
C ASN A 248 8.97 19.36 10.20
N SER A 249 8.48 19.78 11.37
CA SER A 249 8.81 19.11 12.63
C SER A 249 8.17 17.71 12.70
N LEU A 250 8.81 16.82 13.46
CA LEU A 250 8.24 15.49 13.76
C LEU A 250 7.00 15.55 14.64
N ASP A 251 6.73 16.68 15.31
CA ASP A 251 5.53 16.85 16.12
C ASP A 251 4.28 17.00 15.24
N LEU A 252 4.40 17.69 14.09
CA LEU A 252 3.34 17.69 13.07
C LEU A 252 3.10 16.29 12.50
N LEU A 253 4.15 15.46 12.41
CA LEU A 253 3.97 14.05 12.01
C LEU A 253 3.27 13.25 13.12
N GLN A 254 3.58 13.52 14.39
CA GLN A 254 2.92 12.87 15.53
C GLN A 254 1.41 13.14 15.53
N GLU A 255 0.96 14.34 15.16
CA GLU A 255 -0.46 14.67 14.99
C GLU A 255 -1.14 13.78 13.93
N LEU A 256 -0.50 13.61 12.77
CA LEU A 256 -1.02 12.73 11.70
C LEU A 256 -1.03 11.26 12.14
N VAL A 257 0.01 10.79 12.84
CA VAL A 257 0.06 9.43 13.39
C VAL A 257 -1.09 9.22 14.39
N ASP A 258 -1.38 10.22 15.20
CA ASP A 258 -2.42 10.18 16.22
C ASP A 258 -3.85 10.28 15.66
N ALA A 259 -4.01 10.85 14.46
CA ALA A 259 -5.25 10.83 13.69
C ALA A 259 -5.58 9.44 13.08
N GLU A 260 -4.65 8.49 13.19
CA GLU A 260 -4.82 7.07 12.82
C GLU A 260 -5.14 6.84 11.35
N HIS A 261 -4.56 7.62 10.44
CA HIS A 261 -4.69 7.39 8.99
C HIS A 261 -4.23 5.97 8.60
N GLU A 262 -4.79 5.43 7.52
CA GLU A 262 -4.40 4.12 6.99
C GLU A 262 -2.94 4.09 6.52
N VAL A 263 -2.51 5.22 5.96
CA VAL A 263 -1.15 5.50 5.48
C VAL A 263 -0.93 7.02 5.51
N ILE A 264 0.30 7.44 5.77
CA ILE A 264 0.75 8.84 5.70
C ILE A 264 1.85 8.92 4.66
N ALA A 265 1.77 9.87 3.74
CA ALA A 265 2.78 10.08 2.71
C ALA A 265 3.91 10.98 3.22
N ILE A 266 5.15 10.62 2.92
CA ILE A 266 6.35 11.37 3.27
C ILE A 266 6.90 12.02 1.99
N GLY A 267 6.69 13.34 1.88
CA GLY A 267 7.03 14.19 0.74
C GLY A 267 8.22 15.12 0.99
N GLY A 268 8.60 15.88 -0.03
CA GLY A 268 9.65 16.90 0.07
C GLY A 268 11.09 16.38 0.13
N SER A 269 11.30 15.06 0.08
CA SER A 269 12.62 14.43 0.24
C SER A 269 13.66 14.87 -0.80
N ARG A 270 13.22 15.32 -1.98
CA ARG A 270 14.11 15.82 -3.05
C ARG A 270 14.72 17.18 -2.77
N PHE A 271 14.17 17.95 -1.85
CA PHE A 271 14.64 19.29 -1.51
C PHE A 271 15.63 19.31 -0.32
N VAL A 272 16.10 18.14 0.11
CA VAL A 272 17.07 18.00 1.20
C VAL A 272 18.22 17.08 0.80
N SER A 273 19.37 17.22 1.48
CA SER A 273 20.54 16.38 1.24
C SER A 273 20.24 14.90 1.53
N ARG A 274 21.06 13.99 0.97
CA ARG A 274 20.94 12.55 1.24
C ARG A 274 21.09 12.24 2.73
N GLN A 275 22.11 12.79 3.38
CA GLN A 275 22.33 12.63 4.81
C GLN A 275 21.11 13.08 5.64
N LYS A 276 20.48 14.20 5.26
CA LYS A 276 19.26 14.67 5.93
C LYS A 276 18.07 13.73 5.70
N ARG A 277 17.92 13.15 4.50
CA ARG A 277 16.89 12.12 4.25
C ARG A 277 17.09 10.90 5.14
N GLU A 278 18.31 10.37 5.20
CA GLU A 278 18.65 9.22 6.03
C GLU A 278 18.32 9.48 7.49
N ALA A 279 18.81 10.59 8.05
CA ALA A 279 18.54 10.96 9.44
C ALA A 279 17.03 11.14 9.74
N VAL A 280 16.28 11.78 8.84
CA VAL A 280 14.83 11.98 9.02
C VAL A 280 14.09 10.65 8.92
N PHE A 281 14.43 9.78 7.97
CA PHE A 281 13.77 8.48 7.82
C PHE A 281 14.11 7.56 9.01
N ASP A 282 15.36 7.49 9.44
CA ASP A 282 15.78 6.79 10.65
C ASP A 282 14.91 7.25 11.85
N ALA A 283 14.76 8.57 12.06
CA ALA A 283 13.94 9.12 13.14
C ALA A 283 12.44 8.79 13.02
N ILE A 284 11.87 8.84 11.80
CA ILE A 284 10.46 8.50 11.55
C ILE A 284 10.20 7.04 11.90
N PHE A 285 11.02 6.12 11.39
CA PHE A 285 10.80 4.70 11.60
C PHE A 285 11.09 4.28 13.04
N GLN A 286 12.09 4.89 13.69
CA GLN A 286 12.35 4.68 15.12
C GLN A 286 11.18 5.13 16.00
N ARG A 287 10.61 6.32 15.74
CA ARG A 287 9.55 6.90 16.59
C ARG A 287 8.16 6.37 16.27
N PHE A 288 7.89 6.05 15.00
CA PHE A 288 6.52 5.81 14.51
C PHE A 288 6.35 4.54 13.67
N GLY A 289 7.42 3.80 13.33
CA GLY A 289 7.39 2.65 12.43
C GLY A 289 6.41 1.55 12.87
N ASP A 290 6.22 1.36 14.18
CA ASP A 290 5.27 0.42 14.75
C ASP A 290 3.86 0.99 14.96
N ARG A 291 3.70 2.31 14.81
CA ARG A 291 2.44 3.03 15.08
C ARG A 291 1.73 3.54 13.84
N ALA A 292 2.41 3.61 12.70
CA ALA A 292 1.84 4.08 11.46
C ALA A 292 2.37 3.31 10.24
N ASN A 293 1.79 3.60 9.09
CA ASN A 293 2.20 3.11 7.80
C ASN A 293 2.64 4.31 6.96
N PHE A 294 3.78 4.21 6.29
CA PHE A 294 4.33 5.33 5.53
C PHE A 294 4.42 5.02 4.04
N HIS A 295 4.03 5.99 3.23
CA HIS A 295 4.22 5.98 1.78
C HIS A 295 5.39 6.90 1.41
N ALA A 296 6.40 6.41 0.69
CA ALA A 296 7.50 7.24 0.22
C ALA A 296 7.15 7.93 -1.11
N LEU A 297 6.91 9.25 -1.09
CA LEU A 297 6.60 10.00 -2.31
C LEU A 297 7.84 10.23 -3.16
N GLY A 298 7.79 9.76 -4.40
CA GLY A 298 8.81 10.00 -5.41
C GLY A 298 10.22 9.55 -5.02
N LEU A 299 10.35 8.59 -4.09
CA LEU A 299 11.63 8.09 -3.58
C LEU A 299 12.18 7.00 -4.50
N GLY A 300 13.15 7.38 -5.31
CA GLY A 300 13.76 6.49 -6.29
C GLY A 300 15.01 5.73 -5.83
N ALA A 301 15.61 6.16 -4.72
CA ALA A 301 16.85 5.58 -4.20
C ALA A 301 16.56 4.22 -3.57
N THR A 302 16.93 3.14 -4.25
CA THR A 302 16.56 1.77 -3.87
C THR A 302 17.14 1.39 -2.51
N ASP A 303 18.34 1.84 -2.18
CA ASP A 303 18.96 1.63 -0.86
C ASP A 303 18.12 2.25 0.28
N LEU A 304 17.59 3.46 0.10
CA LEU A 304 16.72 4.11 1.08
C LEU A 304 15.32 3.48 1.16
N LEU A 305 14.83 2.96 0.03
CA LEU A 305 13.57 2.19 0.00
C LEU A 305 13.70 0.86 0.75
N LEU A 306 14.86 0.20 0.68
CA LEU A 306 15.08 -1.11 1.29
C LEU A 306 15.60 -1.01 2.74
N ARG A 307 16.10 0.16 3.17
CA ARG A 307 16.56 0.40 4.55
C ARG A 307 15.42 0.41 5.57
N HIS A 308 14.20 0.74 5.15
CA HIS A 308 13.07 0.98 6.05
C HIS A 308 11.79 0.25 5.64
N ASN A 309 10.88 0.12 6.61
CA ASN A 309 9.64 -0.64 6.49
C ASN A 309 8.51 0.19 5.87
N TRP A 310 8.78 0.76 4.71
CA TRP A 310 7.80 1.49 3.93
C TRP A 310 6.60 0.59 3.59
N PHE A 311 5.40 1.12 3.78
CA PHE A 311 4.15 0.43 3.44
C PHE A 311 3.91 0.41 1.92
N SER A 312 4.27 1.52 1.28
CA SER A 312 4.29 1.67 -0.17
C SER A 312 5.28 2.76 -0.57
N ALA A 313 5.60 2.83 -1.86
CA ALA A 313 6.38 3.90 -2.44
C ALA A 313 5.97 4.12 -3.89
N ASP A 314 6.15 5.34 -4.39
CA ASP A 314 6.09 5.60 -5.82
C ASP A 314 7.42 6.17 -6.31
N ALA A 315 7.81 5.78 -7.52
CA ALA A 315 8.86 6.46 -8.26
C ALA A 315 8.81 6.08 -9.74
N SER A 316 9.50 6.89 -10.54
CA SER A 316 9.76 6.64 -11.96
C SER A 316 11.12 5.98 -12.22
N THR A 317 11.82 5.51 -11.17
CA THR A 317 13.17 4.93 -11.29
C THR A 317 13.23 3.62 -12.05
N TRP A 318 12.11 2.91 -12.14
CA TRP A 318 12.00 1.74 -13.02
C TRP A 318 12.36 2.07 -14.48
N LEU A 319 12.05 3.29 -14.95
CA LEU A 319 12.40 3.79 -16.29
C LEU A 319 13.91 3.86 -16.55
N ASN A 320 14.74 3.87 -15.50
CA ASN A 320 16.20 3.93 -15.64
C ASN A 320 16.77 2.71 -16.39
N GLY A 321 16.05 1.59 -16.43
CA GLY A 321 16.41 0.42 -17.24
C GLY A 321 16.44 0.76 -18.73
N ARG A 322 15.45 1.52 -19.21
CA ARG A 322 15.38 1.99 -20.61
C ARG A 322 16.27 3.21 -20.87
N ILE A 323 16.30 4.18 -19.95
CA ILE A 323 16.93 5.49 -20.18
C ILE A 323 18.45 5.41 -19.98
N PHE A 324 18.89 4.76 -18.90
CA PHE A 324 20.28 4.75 -18.47
C PHE A 324 20.90 3.36 -18.48
N ARG A 325 20.15 2.35 -18.96
CA ARG A 325 20.57 0.94 -18.90
C ARG A 325 20.99 0.54 -17.49
N LYS A 326 20.18 0.91 -16.50
CA LYS A 326 20.46 0.66 -15.08
C LYS A 326 19.43 -0.30 -14.49
N LEU A 327 19.91 -1.46 -14.06
CA LEU A 327 19.16 -2.51 -13.40
C LEU A 327 19.04 -2.21 -11.90
N ILE A 328 17.83 -2.32 -11.38
CA ILE A 328 17.53 -2.15 -9.97
C ILE A 328 17.33 -3.55 -9.38
N SER A 329 18.16 -3.91 -8.42
CA SER A 329 18.06 -5.14 -7.66
C SER A 329 17.95 -4.86 -6.16
N ILE A 330 17.63 -5.91 -5.41
CA ILE A 330 17.63 -5.88 -3.94
C ILE A 330 19.03 -5.70 -3.35
N ALA A 331 20.07 -6.03 -4.12
CA ALA A 331 21.47 -5.90 -3.73
C ALA A 331 22.08 -4.58 -4.22
N GLY A 332 21.27 -3.66 -4.76
CA GLY A 332 21.72 -2.40 -5.31
C GLY A 332 21.51 -2.30 -6.83
N GLU A 333 22.18 -1.31 -7.42
CA GLU A 333 21.96 -0.92 -8.80
C GLU A 333 23.17 -1.26 -9.69
N TYR A 334 22.91 -1.82 -10.87
CA TYR A 334 23.94 -2.37 -11.76
C TYR A 334 23.75 -1.88 -13.20
N PRO A 335 24.82 -1.72 -14.00
CA PRO A 335 24.66 -1.50 -15.44
C PRO A 335 24.08 -2.75 -16.11
N ALA A 336 23.16 -2.56 -17.05
CA ALA A 336 22.59 -3.64 -17.83
C ALA A 336 23.67 -4.27 -18.74
N PRO A 337 23.80 -5.60 -18.77
CA PRO A 337 24.74 -6.28 -19.65
C PRO A 337 24.57 -5.86 -21.12
N LYS A 338 25.65 -5.88 -21.91
CA LYS A 338 25.61 -5.46 -23.32
C LYS A 338 24.60 -6.22 -24.16
N TRP A 339 24.35 -7.50 -23.85
CA TRP A 339 23.40 -8.35 -24.55
C TRP A 339 21.93 -8.07 -24.20
N MET A 340 21.66 -7.35 -23.11
CA MET A 340 20.29 -7.06 -22.66
C MET A 340 19.73 -5.87 -23.42
N SER A 341 18.55 -5.98 -24.01
CA SER A 341 17.89 -4.84 -24.65
C SER A 341 17.42 -3.80 -23.62
N ASN A 342 17.09 -2.59 -24.09
CA ASN A 342 16.52 -1.55 -23.22
C ASN A 342 15.14 -1.96 -22.66
N GLU A 343 14.37 -2.74 -23.42
CA GLU A 343 13.08 -3.28 -22.97
C GLU A 343 13.29 -4.36 -21.92
N GLU A 344 14.24 -5.28 -22.12
CA GLU A 344 14.55 -6.29 -21.11
C GLU A 344 15.05 -5.68 -19.80
N ALA A 345 15.87 -4.63 -19.86
CA ALA A 345 16.32 -3.88 -18.70
C ALA A 345 15.16 -3.16 -17.98
N LEU A 346 14.23 -2.59 -18.73
CA LEU A 346 13.01 -1.99 -18.19
C LEU A 346 12.12 -3.05 -17.51
N ALA A 347 11.95 -4.20 -18.17
CA ALA A 347 11.13 -5.32 -17.71
C ALA A 347 11.70 -5.91 -16.41
N PHE A 348 13.03 -6.06 -16.35
CA PHE A 348 13.73 -6.46 -15.14
C PHE A 348 13.39 -5.53 -13.96
N ASN A 349 13.48 -4.21 -14.15
CA ASN A 349 13.15 -3.26 -13.10
C ASN A 349 11.69 -3.34 -12.64
N VAL A 350 10.74 -3.49 -13.57
CA VAL A 350 9.31 -3.64 -13.22
C VAL A 350 9.11 -4.89 -12.38
N ARG A 351 9.62 -6.05 -12.82
CA ARG A 351 9.47 -7.32 -12.09
C ARG A 351 10.09 -7.24 -10.70
N THR A 352 11.29 -6.67 -10.59
CA THR A 352 11.98 -6.54 -9.29
C THR A 352 11.19 -5.68 -8.32
N LEU A 353 10.73 -4.50 -8.76
CA LEU A 353 10.00 -3.57 -7.90
C LEU A 353 8.60 -4.09 -7.55
N ALA A 354 7.93 -4.80 -8.47
CA ALA A 354 6.66 -5.45 -8.20
C ALA A 354 6.81 -6.58 -7.15
N ALA A 355 7.91 -7.34 -7.21
CA ALA A 355 8.18 -8.44 -6.27
C ALA A 355 8.43 -7.97 -4.82
N LEU A 356 8.76 -6.69 -4.60
CA LEU A 356 8.94 -6.15 -3.24
C LEU A 356 7.67 -6.22 -2.40
N GLU A 357 6.50 -6.33 -3.03
CA GLU A 357 5.23 -6.44 -2.32
C GLU A 357 5.12 -7.76 -1.53
N ASP A 358 5.80 -8.80 -1.99
CA ASP A 358 5.78 -10.16 -1.44
C ASP A 358 7.00 -10.49 -0.56
N ARG A 359 7.91 -9.53 -0.34
CA ARG A 359 9.05 -9.70 0.56
C ARG A 359 8.64 -9.38 2.00
N TYR A 360 8.12 -10.40 2.69
CA TYR A 360 7.64 -10.27 4.08
C TYR A 360 8.73 -10.50 5.16
N SER A 361 9.75 -11.31 4.85
CA SER A 361 10.77 -11.77 5.81
C SER A 361 12.15 -11.13 5.64
N GLU A 362 12.47 -10.56 4.47
CA GLU A 362 13.85 -10.18 4.10
C GLU A 362 14.13 -8.67 4.09
N LEU A 363 13.36 -7.88 4.84
CA LEU A 363 13.70 -6.47 5.10
C LEU A 363 14.11 -6.20 6.55
N GLN A 364 14.03 -7.20 7.43
CA GLN A 364 14.14 -7.01 8.87
C GLN A 364 14.72 -8.27 9.52
N ILE A 365 16.02 -8.27 9.81
CA ILE A 365 16.55 -9.16 10.85
C ILE A 365 15.95 -8.64 12.16
N ASP A 366 14.92 -9.31 12.65
CA ASP A 366 14.48 -9.15 14.04
C ASP A 366 15.37 -10.03 14.92
N ILE A 367 16.43 -9.43 15.47
CA ILE A 367 17.40 -10.09 16.35
C ILE A 367 16.70 -10.59 17.64
N SER A 368 15.49 -10.11 17.97
CA SER A 368 14.73 -10.58 19.13
C SER A 368 14.10 -11.97 18.96
N MET A 369 14.21 -12.57 17.76
CA MET A 369 13.68 -13.90 17.43
C MET A 369 14.78 -14.97 17.22
N LEU A 370 16.05 -14.65 17.48
CA LEU A 370 17.05 -15.70 17.68
C LEU A 370 16.73 -16.42 19.00
N PRO A 371 16.68 -17.76 19.03
CA PRO A 371 16.58 -18.47 20.30
C PRO A 371 17.77 -18.08 21.19
N PRO A 372 17.58 -17.95 22.52
CA PRO A 372 18.70 -17.70 23.42
C PRO A 372 19.76 -18.79 23.22
N CYS A 373 21.02 -18.36 23.17
CA CYS A 373 22.17 -19.27 23.10
C CYS A 373 22.16 -20.28 24.25
#